data_AF-A0A6A5SF31-F1
#
_entry.id   AF-A0A6A5SF31-F1
#
_cell.length_a   1.000
_cell.length_b   1.000
_cell.length_c   1.000
_cell.angle_alpha   90.00
_cell.angle_beta   90.00
_cell.angle_gamma   90.00
#
_symmetry.space_group_name_H-M   'P 1'
#
loop_
_entity.id
_entity.type
_entity.pdbx_description
1 polymer ?
#
loop_
_entity_poly.entity_id
_entity_poly.type
_entity_poly.pdbx_seq_one_letter_code
_entity_poly.pdbx_strand_id
1 'polypeptide(L)' 'RLLWVKGDPGKGKTMLLCGIINKLHSSLPRTGLLSYFFCQATDSRINSATAVLRGLLYMLVKQQPSLA' A
#
# COMPACT_ATOMS: atom_id res chain seq x y z
N ARG A 1 -11.55 9.39 0.19
CA ARG A 1 -12.63 8.37 0.21
C ARG A 1 -12.07 7.09 0.83
N LEU A 2 -12.82 6.42 1.72
CA LEU A 2 -12.38 5.20 2.41
C LEU A 2 -13.14 4.00 1.85
N LEU A 3 -12.43 2.94 1.48
CA LEU A 3 -13.02 1.65 1.12
C LEU A 3 -12.63 0.63 2.20
N TRP A 4 -13.63 -0.04 2.76
CA TRP A 4 -13.41 -1.05 3.79
C TRP A 4 -13.82 -2.43 3.27
N VAL A 5 -12.87 -3.37 3.24
CA VAL A 5 -13.11 -4.78 2.86
C VAL A 5 -13.08 -5.67 4.10
N LYS A 6 -14.23 -6.25 4.47
CA LYS A 6 -14.35 -7.25 5.58
C LYS A 6 -14.51 -8.66 5.02
N GLY A 7 -14.12 -9.64 5.81
CA GLY A 7 -14.32 -11.05 5.51
C GLY A 7 -13.47 -11.94 6.42
N ASP A 8 -13.81 -13.21 6.49
CA ASP A 8 -13.15 -14.19 7.36
C ASP A 8 -11.68 -14.41 6.96
N PRO A 9 -10.85 -14.97 7.86
CA PRO A 9 -9.52 -15.47 7.50
C PRO A 9 -9.58 -16.38 6.26
N GLY A 10 -8.57 -16.29 5.40
CA GLY A 10 -8.49 -17.12 4.18
C GLY A 10 -9.37 -16.69 2.99
N LYS A 11 -10.25 -15.70 3.13
CA LYS A 11 -11.15 -15.25 2.04
C LYS A 11 -10.49 -14.35 0.97
N GLY A 12 -9.16 -14.33 0.88
CA GLY A 12 -8.45 -13.62 -0.20
C GLY A 12 -8.43 -12.09 -0.14
N LYS A 13 -8.76 -11.46 1.00
CA LYS A 13 -8.78 -9.99 1.16
C LYS A 13 -7.48 -9.29 0.71
N THR A 14 -6.34 -9.83 1.13
CA THR A 14 -5.01 -9.30 0.74
C THR A 14 -4.79 -9.47 -0.75
N MET A 15 -5.15 -10.62 -1.32
CA MET A 15 -5.00 -10.89 -2.76
C MET A 15 -5.87 -9.95 -3.61
N LEU A 16 -7.08 -9.64 -3.15
CA LEU A 16 -7.94 -8.64 -3.79
C LEU A 16 -7.27 -7.27 -3.81
N LEU A 17 -6.69 -6.82 -2.69
CA LEU A 17 -5.96 -5.56 -2.62
C LEU A 17 -4.73 -5.55 -3.54
N CYS A 18 -3.97 -6.66 -3.62
CA CYS A 18 -2.88 -6.80 -4.59
C CYS A 18 -3.37 -6.64 -6.03
N GLY A 19 -4.51 -7.26 -6.38
CA GLY A 19 -5.12 -7.13 -7.70
C GLY A 19 -5.52 -5.68 -8.02
N ILE A 20 -6.11 -4.97 -7.04
CA ILE A 20 -6.45 -3.55 -7.18
C ILE A 20 -5.19 -2.71 -7.38
N ILE A 21 -4.14 -2.92 -6.57
CA ILE A 21 -2.86 -2.20 -6.69
C ILE A 21 -2.26 -2.40 -8.08
N ASN A 22 -2.22 -3.64 -8.59
CA ASN A 22 -1.72 -3.95 -9.93
C ASN A 22 -2.52 -3.24 -11.03
N LYS A 23 -3.86 -3.22 -10.89
CA LYS A 23 -4.72 -2.52 -11.85
C LYS A 23 -4.54 -1.01 -11.79
N LEU A 24 -4.40 -0.43 -10.60
CA LEU A 24 -4.12 0.99 -10.43
C LEU A 24 -2.78 1.34 -11.07
N HIS A 25 -1.72 0.61 -10.74
CA HIS A 25 -0.37 0.81 -11.27
C HIS A 25 -0.35 0.80 -12.81
N SER A 26 -1.07 -0.12 -13.44
CA SER A 26 -1.16 -0.21 -14.91
C SER A 26 -2.04 0.89 -15.55
N SER A 27 -2.93 1.51 -14.79
CA SER A 27 -3.88 2.51 -15.29
C SER A 27 -3.45 3.94 -15.01
N LEU A 28 -2.50 4.15 -14.10
CA LEU A 28 -1.93 5.46 -13.79
C LEU A 28 -1.09 5.98 -14.97
N PRO A 29 -1.15 7.29 -15.26
CA PRO A 29 -0.22 7.92 -16.20
C PRO A 29 1.21 7.83 -15.68
N ARG A 30 2.21 8.05 -16.54
CA ARG A 30 3.64 7.98 -16.16
C ARG A 30 4.03 8.90 -14.99
N THR A 31 3.27 9.98 -14.78
CA THR A 31 3.46 10.93 -13.68
C THR A 31 2.66 10.58 -12.41
N GLY A 32 1.80 9.56 -12.48
CA GLY A 32 0.97 9.12 -11.37
C GLY A 32 1.79 8.32 -10.35
N LEU A 33 1.72 8.73 -9.09
CA LEU A 33 2.39 8.05 -7.98
C LEU A 33 1.39 7.15 -7.24
N LEU A 34 1.83 5.94 -6.89
CA LEU A 34 1.03 4.98 -6.12
C LEU A 34 1.87 4.41 -4.99
N SER A 35 1.46 4.70 -3.75
CA SER A 35 2.09 4.15 -2.56
C SER A 35 1.08 3.32 -1.76
N TYR A 36 1.53 2.19 -1.22
CA TYR A 36 0.71 1.25 -0.47
C TYR A 36 1.53 0.56 0.61
N PHE A 37 0.93 0.23 1.76
CA PHE A 37 1.64 -0.46 2.83
C PHE A 37 0.79 -1.62 3.34
N PHE A 38 1.42 -2.79 3.52
CA PHE A 38 0.76 -3.95 4.11
C PHE A 38 1.12 -4.04 5.59
N CYS A 39 0.11 -3.93 6.44
CA CYS A 39 0.26 -4.18 7.86
C CYS A 39 0.11 -5.68 8.15
N GLN A 40 1.01 -6.23 8.96
CA GLN A 40 0.88 -7.58 9.48
C GLN A 40 0.66 -7.51 11.00
N ALA A 41 -0.52 -7.93 11.46
CA ALA A 41 -0.94 -7.74 12.86
C ALA A 41 0.07 -8.31 13.88
N THR A 42 0.70 -9.43 13.56
CA THR A 42 1.62 -10.15 14.46
C THR A 42 3.07 -9.65 14.41
N ASP A 43 3.41 -8.73 13.51
CA ASP A 43 4.79 -8.21 13.38
C ASP A 43 4.84 -6.74 13.80
N SER A 44 5.41 -6.49 14.99
CA SER A 44 5.53 -5.16 15.59
C SER A 44 6.32 -4.16 14.74
N ARG A 45 7.15 -4.65 13.81
CA ARG A 45 7.92 -3.81 12.90
C ARG A 45 7.05 -3.18 11.81
N ILE A 46 5.90 -3.78 11.50
CA ILE A 46 5.02 -3.39 10.39
C ILE A 46 3.53 -3.30 10.80
N ASN A 47 3.23 -3.10 12.08
CA ASN A 47 1.86 -2.91 12.58
C ASN A 47 1.65 -1.56 13.29
N SER A 48 2.61 -0.64 13.21
CA SER A 48 2.56 0.68 13.85
C SER A 48 2.32 1.80 12.84
N ALA A 49 1.72 2.90 13.32
CA ALA A 49 1.54 4.10 12.50
C ALA A 49 2.88 4.64 11.95
N THR A 50 3.94 4.58 12.76
CA THR A 50 5.29 4.98 12.35
C THR A 50 5.82 4.12 11.20
N ALA A 51 5.60 2.80 11.24
CA ALA A 51 5.99 1.91 10.16
C ALA A 51 5.22 2.19 8.86
N VAL A 52 3.91 2.40 8.97
CA VAL A 52 3.05 2.78 7.84
C VAL A 52 3.55 4.07 7.19
N LEU A 53 3.74 5.14 7.97
CA LEU A 53 4.20 6.43 7.46
C LEU A 53 5.59 6.33 6.82
N ARG A 54 6.53 5.68 7.48
CA ARG A 54 7.89 5.47 6.95
C ARG A 54 7.87 4.71 5.63
N GLY A 55 7.07 3.63 5.54
CA GLY A 55 6.95 2.84 4.33
C GLY A 55 6.36 3.62 3.16
N LEU A 56 5.26 4.35 3.40
CA LEU A 56 4.62 5.19 2.38
C LEU A 56 5.56 6.30 1.88
N LEU A 57 6.24 7.01 2.78
CA LEU A 57 7.21 8.05 2.42
C LEU A 57 8.36 7.48 1.59
N TYR A 58 8.91 6.35 2.02
CA TYR A 58 9.99 5.68 1.28
C TYR A 58 9.59 5.36 -0.16
N MET A 59 8.38 4.84 -0.40
CA MET A 59 7.92 4.58 -1.77
C MET A 59 7.72 5.85 -2.59
N LEU A 60 7.17 6.92 -2.00
CA LEU A 60 6.99 8.20 -2.69
C LEU A 60 8.33 8.78 -3.15
N VAL A 61 9.31 8.85 -2.23
CA VAL A 61 10.66 9.36 -2.54
C VAL A 61 11.35 8.48 -3.60
N LYS A 62 11.19 7.16 -3.50
CA LYS A 62 11.76 6.23 -4.49
C LYS A 62 11.15 6.39 -5.89
N GLN A 63 9.86 6.70 -5.99
CA GLN A 63 9.17 6.89 -7.26
C GLN A 63 9.43 8.28 -7.87
N GLN A 64 9.69 9.29 -7.04
CA GLN A 64 9.97 10.66 -7.46
C GLN A 64 11.25 11.16 -6.76
N PRO A 65 12.43 10.94 -7.35
CA PRO A 65 13.71 11.30 -6.74
C PRO A 65 13.88 12.80 -6.44
N SER A 66 13.10 13.67 -7.08
CA SER A 66 13.12 15.12 -6.80
C SER A 66 12.52 15.50 -5.46
N LEU A 67 11.87 14.57 -4.74
CA LEU A 67 11.34 14.77 -3.39
C LEU A 67 12.36 14.38 -2.28
N ALA A 68 13.54 13.87 -2.66
CA ALA A 68 14.59 13.46 -1.75
C ALA A 68 15.37 14.65 -1.17
#